data_AF-A0A6I4NS82-F1
#
_entry.id   AF-A0A6I4NS82-F1
#
_cell.length_a   1.000
_cell.length_b   1.000
_cell.length_c   1.000
_cell.angle_alpha   90.00
_cell.angle_beta   90.00
_cell.angle_gamma   90.00
#
_symmetry.space_group_name_H-M   'P 1'
#
loop_
_entity.id
_entity.type
_entity.pdbx_description
1 polymer ?
#
loop_
_entity_poly.entity_id
_entity_poly.type
_entity_poly.pdbx_seq_one_letter_code
_entity_poly.pdbx_strand_id
1 'polypeptide(L)'
;MPEPELVESEESDTVVVRHAPRYGRFLALGAAVGVILALVLTFSFPENDEYSQGQVFGFLLLACVAIAGAAGGLAAILLDRAATKRARSLPAVHETGRRVD
;
A
#
# COMPACT_ATOMS: atom_id res chain seq x y z
N MET A 1 -19.64 52.87 23.94
CA MET A 1 -20.03 51.55 23.41
C MET A 1 -18.75 50.81 23.08
N PRO A 2 -18.30 49.81 23.87
CA PRO A 2 -17.21 48.95 23.47
C PRO A 2 -17.66 48.02 22.33
N GLU A 3 -16.80 47.80 21.34
CA GLU A 3 -17.05 46.96 20.16
C GLU A 3 -17.21 45.48 20.55
N PRO A 4 -18.03 44.69 19.84
CA PRO A 4 -18.14 43.27 20.10
C PRO A 4 -16.81 42.59 19.75
N GLU A 5 -16.13 42.08 20.78
CA GLU A 5 -14.96 41.22 20.65
C GLU A 5 -15.37 39.94 19.91
N LEU A 6 -15.04 39.88 18.62
CA LEU A 6 -15.23 38.70 17.80
C LEU A 6 -14.30 37.60 18.33
N VAL A 7 -14.83 36.76 19.22
CA VAL A 7 -14.23 35.47 19.55
C VAL A 7 -14.47 34.57 18.34
N GLU A 8 -13.64 34.77 17.30
CA GLU A 8 -13.57 33.90 16.15
C GLU A 8 -12.89 32.60 16.60
N SER A 9 -13.70 31.69 17.12
CA SER A 9 -13.28 30.33 17.45
C SER A 9 -12.80 29.67 16.16
N GLU A 10 -11.49 29.66 15.94
CA GLU A 10 -10.82 28.89 14.90
C GLU A 10 -11.02 27.39 15.15
N GLU A 11 -12.19 26.86 14.82
CA GLU A 11 -12.40 25.41 14.70
C GLU A 11 -11.76 24.96 13.38
N SER A 12 -10.43 24.89 13.43
CA SER A 12 -9.58 24.32 12.40
C SER A 12 -9.81 22.82 12.31
N ASP A 13 -10.89 22.41 11.66
CA ASP A 13 -11.12 21.01 11.33
C ASP A 13 -10.16 20.60 10.20
N THR A 14 -8.91 20.34 10.57
CA THR A 14 -7.90 19.76 9.69
C THR A 14 -8.29 18.32 9.39
N VAL A 15 -9.21 18.14 8.44
CA VAL A 15 -9.55 16.81 7.92
C VAL A 15 -8.40 16.34 7.04
N VAL A 16 -7.43 15.67 7.67
CA VAL A 16 -6.41 14.92 6.96
C VAL A 16 -7.12 13.76 6.28
N VAL A 17 -7.47 13.93 5.00
CA VAL A 17 -7.85 12.83 4.13
C VAL A 17 -6.65 11.91 4.05
N ARG A 18 -6.59 10.92 4.93
CA ARG A 18 -5.66 9.81 4.83
C ARG A 18 -6.04 9.07 3.56
N HIS A 19 -5.32 9.30 2.47
CA HIS A 19 -5.36 8.42 1.33
C HIS A 19 -5.04 7.02 1.84
N ALA A 20 -6.04 6.13 1.89
CA ALA A 20 -5.85 4.73 2.23
C ALA A 20 -4.84 4.17 1.22
N PRO A 21 -3.60 3.87 1.63
CA PRO A 21 -2.58 3.45 0.69
C PRO A 21 -3.04 2.11 0.13
N ARG A 22 -3.06 1.97 -1.19
CA ARG A 22 -3.68 0.82 -1.87
C ARG A 22 -2.76 -0.41 -1.84
N TYR A 23 -2.42 -0.88 -0.64
CA TYR A 23 -1.54 -2.03 -0.39
C TYR A 23 -2.04 -3.32 -1.07
N GLY A 24 -3.35 -3.44 -1.28
CA GLY A 24 -3.96 -4.62 -1.90
C GLY A 24 -3.44 -4.91 -3.31
N ARG A 25 -3.03 -3.90 -4.08
CA ARG A 25 -2.49 -4.11 -5.44
C ARG A 25 -1.13 -4.81 -5.44
N PHE A 26 -0.25 -4.42 -4.51
CA PHE A 26 1.07 -5.03 -4.38
C PHE A 26 0.99 -6.44 -3.80
N LEU A 27 0.09 -6.65 -2.84
CA LEU A 27 -0.17 -7.98 -2.30
C LEU A 27 -0.71 -8.92 -3.40
N ALA A 28 -1.66 -8.45 -4.22
CA ALA A 28 -2.21 -9.22 -5.33
C ALA A 28 -1.15 -9.52 -6.41
N LEU A 29 -0.29 -8.55 -6.75
CA LEU A 29 0.80 -8.77 -7.69
C LEU A 29 1.81 -9.79 -7.16
N GLY A 30 2.22 -9.67 -5.90
CA GLY A 30 3.11 -10.62 -5.25
C GLY A 30 2.50 -12.03 -5.20
N ALA A 31 1.22 -12.13 -4.83
CA ALA A 31 0.49 -13.40 -4.85
C ALA A 31 0.46 -14.00 -6.26
N ALA A 32 0.15 -13.23 -7.29
CA ALA A 32 0.13 -13.70 -8.68
C ALA A 32 1.49 -14.24 -9.12
N VAL A 33 2.58 -13.55 -8.78
CA VAL A 33 3.95 -14.03 -9.01
C VAL A 33 4.21 -15.33 -8.26
N GLY A 34 3.75 -15.44 -7.01
CA GLY A 34 3.83 -16.66 -6.21
C GLY A 34 3.08 -17.85 -6.82
N VAL A 35 1.90 -17.63 -7.39
CA VAL A 35 1.13 -18.66 -8.11
C VAL A 35 1.92 -19.16 -9.33
N ILE A 36 2.48 -18.24 -10.12
CA ILE A 36 3.28 -18.59 -11.29
C ILE A 36 4.50 -19.41 -10.88
N LEU A 37 5.22 -18.99 -9.83
CA LEU A 37 6.36 -19.72 -9.27
C LEU A 37 5.97 -21.14 -8.82
N ALA A 38 4.85 -21.28 -8.11
CA ALA A 38 4.37 -22.58 -7.65
C ALA A 38 4.06 -23.51 -8.84
N LEU A 39 3.39 -23.01 -9.89
CA LEU A 39 3.12 -23.79 -11.10
C LEU A 39 4.43 -24.23 -11.78
N VAL A 40 5.37 -23.31 -11.98
CA VAL A 40 6.66 -23.62 -12.61
C VAL A 40 7.42 -24.67 -11.82
N LEU A 41 7.45 -24.56 -10.49
CA LEU A 41 8.10 -25.54 -9.61
C LEU A 41 7.40 -26.91 -9.69
N THR A 42 6.07 -26.95 -9.56
CA THR A 42 5.30 -28.21 -9.63
C THR A 42 5.52 -28.95 -10.94
N PHE A 43 5.56 -28.25 -12.08
CA PHE A 43 5.72 -28.88 -13.39
C PHE A 43 7.18 -29.01 -13.85
N SER A 44 8.16 -28.44 -13.12
CA SER A 44 9.59 -28.65 -13.37
C SER A 44 10.10 -29.97 -12.81
N PHE A 45 9.47 -30.49 -11.76
CA PHE A 45 9.88 -31.75 -11.13
C PHE A 45 8.95 -32.89 -11.54
N PRO A 46 9.49 -34.11 -11.70
CA PRO A 46 8.67 -35.29 -11.97
C PRO A 46 7.76 -35.62 -10.79
N GLU A 47 6.71 -36.41 -11.05
CA GLU A 47 5.83 -36.91 -9.99
C GLU A 47 6.61 -37.71 -8.95
N ASN A 48 6.18 -37.60 -7.69
CA ASN A 48 6.76 -38.33 -6.57
C ASN A 48 5.79 -39.45 -6.16
N ASP A 49 6.33 -40.63 -5.87
CA ASP A 49 5.51 -41.79 -5.45
C ASP A 49 4.87 -41.58 -4.07
N GLU A 50 5.45 -40.72 -3.23
CA GLU A 50 4.96 -40.43 -1.88
C GLU A 50 3.87 -39.34 -1.85
N TYR A 51 3.89 -38.41 -2.80
CA TYR A 51 3.01 -37.24 -2.79
C TYR A 51 2.41 -36.98 -4.17
N SER A 52 1.07 -36.91 -4.22
CA SER A 52 0.38 -36.54 -5.44
C SER A 52 0.79 -35.14 -5.92
N GLN A 53 0.78 -34.94 -7.23
CA GLN A 53 1.17 -33.66 -7.83
C GLN A 53 0.30 -32.49 -7.31
N GLY A 54 -0.99 -32.73 -7.07
CA GLY A 54 -1.90 -31.74 -6.48
C GLY A 54 -1.54 -31.35 -5.04
N GLN A 55 -1.02 -32.30 -4.26
CA GLN A 55 -0.58 -32.03 -2.88
C GLN A 55 0.72 -31.21 -2.87
N VAL A 56 1.69 -31.57 -3.71
CA VAL A 56 2.93 -30.78 -3.88
C VAL A 56 2.59 -29.37 -4.36
N PHE A 57 1.71 -29.25 -5.35
CA PHE A 57 1.21 -27.96 -5.83
C PHE A 57 0.57 -27.15 -4.70
N GLY A 58 -0.32 -27.74 -3.90
CA GLY A 58 -0.99 -27.05 -2.80
C GLY A 58 0.00 -26.46 -1.78
N PHE A 59 1.02 -27.21 -1.37
CA PHE A 59 2.04 -26.72 -0.45
C PHE A 59 2.91 -25.63 -1.07
N LEU A 60 3.37 -25.82 -2.31
CA LEU A 60 4.17 -24.83 -3.02
C LEU A 60 3.38 -23.54 -3.26
N LEU A 61 2.10 -23.66 -3.64
CA LEU A 61 1.20 -22.54 -3.84
C LEU A 61 1.05 -21.73 -2.57
N LEU A 62 0.74 -22.39 -1.45
CA LEU A 62 0.57 -21.73 -0.15
C LEU A 62 1.86 -21.00 0.27
N ALA A 63 3.01 -21.68 0.20
CA ALA A 63 4.29 -21.11 0.59
C ALA A 63 4.71 -19.95 -0.33
N CYS A 64 4.65 -20.15 -1.65
CA CYS A 64 5.06 -19.14 -2.63
C CYS A 64 4.17 -17.90 -2.58
N VAL A 65 2.85 -18.07 -2.50
CA VAL A 65 1.91 -16.94 -2.40
C VAL A 65 2.12 -16.16 -1.11
N ALA A 66 2.30 -16.84 0.03
CA ALA A 66 2.54 -16.18 1.31
C ALA A 66 3.85 -15.36 1.28
N ILE A 67 4.94 -15.96 0.82
CA ILE A 67 6.26 -15.30 0.77
C ILE A 67 6.26 -14.17 -0.25
N ALA A 68 5.81 -14.41 -1.48
CA ALA A 68 5.80 -13.40 -2.54
C ALA A 68 4.80 -12.28 -2.25
N GLY A 69 3.65 -12.60 -1.66
CA GLY A 69 2.69 -11.61 -1.17
C GLY A 69 3.28 -10.73 -0.07
N ALA A 70 3.93 -11.32 0.94
CA ALA A 70 4.60 -10.58 2.01
C ALA A 70 5.72 -9.68 1.45
N ALA A 71 6.53 -10.19 0.53
CA ALA A 71 7.56 -9.40 -0.15
C ALA A 71 6.96 -8.25 -0.97
N GLY A 72 5.85 -8.49 -1.69
CA GLY A 72 5.11 -7.47 -2.41
C GLY A 72 4.55 -6.39 -1.49
N GLY A 73 3.95 -6.79 -0.37
CA GLY A 73 3.47 -5.86 0.67
C GLY A 73 4.60 -5.04 1.29
N LEU A 74 5.75 -5.66 1.58
CA LEU A 74 6.92 -4.95 2.09
C LEU A 74 7.45 -3.94 1.07
N ALA A 75 7.54 -4.32 -0.21
CA ALA A 75 7.91 -3.42 -1.29
C ALA A 75 6.94 -2.23 -1.39
N ALA A 76 5.63 -2.47 -1.21
CA ALA A 76 4.62 -1.40 -1.17
C ALA A 76 4.90 -0.39 -0.07
N ILE A 77 5.21 -0.86 1.15
CA ILE A 77 5.53 0.00 2.30
C ILE A 77 6.77 0.84 2.03
N LEU A 78 7.81 0.23 1.43
CA LEU A 78 9.04 0.94 1.10
C LEU A 78 8.80 2.03 0.06
N LEU A 79 8.03 1.73 -0.99
CA LEU A 79 7.69 2.67 -2.04
C LEU A 79 6.80 3.81 -1.51
N ASP A 80 5.81 3.49 -0.67
CA ASP A 80 4.92 4.49 -0.05
C ASP A 80 5.69 5.42 0.91
N ARG A 81 6.62 4.87 1.70
CA ARG A 81 7.52 5.67 2.54
C ARG A 81 8.42 6.58 1.72
N ALA A 82 8.95 6.10 0.59
CA ALA A 82 9.77 6.91 -0.31
C ALA A 82 8.93 8.03 -0.97
N ALA A 83 7.70 7.72 -1.40
CA ALA A 83 6.78 8.68 -1.99
C ALA A 83 6.36 9.77 -0.99
N THR A 84 6.03 9.40 0.25
CA THR A 84 5.65 10.34 1.31
C THR A 84 6.80 11.27 1.69
N LYS A 85 8.05 10.76 1.75
CA LYS A 85 9.24 11.60 1.97
C LYS A 85 9.43 12.63 0.85
N ARG A 86 9.17 12.25 -0.41
CA ARG A 86 9.34 13.11 -1.59
C ARG A 86 8.20 14.11 -1.79
N ALA A 87 6.99 13.77 -1.34
CA ALA A 87 5.84 14.67 -1.38
C ALA A 87 5.96 15.87 -0.40
N ARG A 88 6.85 15.79 0.59
CA ARG A 88 7.16 16.90 1.51
C ARG A 88 7.93 18.07 0.86
N SER A 89 8.19 17.99 -0.44
CA SER A 89 9.09 18.91 -1.17
C SER A 89 8.38 19.88 -2.12
N LEU A 90 7.06 20.00 -2.07
CA LEU A 90 6.36 21.11 -2.72
C LEU A 90 5.85 22.06 -1.63
N PRO A 91 6.41 23.27 -1.49
CA PRO A 91 5.84 24.28 -0.62
C PRO A 91 4.41 24.53 -1.08
N ALA A 92 3.44 24.24 -0.20
CA ALA A 92 2.07 24.67 -0.39
C ALA A 92 2.07 26.20 -0.32
N VAL A 93 2.11 26.84 -1.49
CA VAL A 93 1.92 28.28 -1.64
C VAL A 93 0.54 28.60 -1.08
N HIS A 94 0.50 29.17 0.13
CA HIS A 94 -0.67 29.84 0.68
C HIS A 94 -0.78 31.19 -0.02
N GLU A 95 -1.63 31.28 -1.03
CA GLU A 95 -2.02 32.56 -1.59
C GLU A 95 -3.15 33.14 -0.74
N THR A 96 -2.79 33.78 0.38
CA THR A 96 -3.71 34.65 1.13
C THR A 96 -3.93 35.90 0.31
N GLY A 97 -5.09 35.98 -0.34
CA GLY A 97 -5.50 37.15 -1.11
C GLY A 97 -7.00 37.32 -1.12
N ARG A 98 -7.57 37.99 -0.11
CA ARG A 98 -8.85 38.69 -0.32
C ARG A 98 -8.91 40.01 0.44
N ARG A 99 -8.41 41.01 -0.29
CA ARG A 99 -8.84 42.41 -0.46
C ARG A 99 -9.60 43.06 0.70
N VAL A 100 -8.90 44.02 1.30
CA VAL A 100 -9.42 45.20 1.99
C VAL A 100 -10.36 45.95 1.04
N ASP A 101 -11.62 46.10 1.44
CA ASP A 101 -12.51 47.21 1.09
C ASP A 101 -13.56 47.36 2.22
#